data_AF-U1FG48-F1
#
_entry.id   AF-U1FG48-F1
#
_cell.length_a   1.000
_cell.length_b   1.000
_cell.length_c   1.000
_cell.angle_alpha   90.00
_cell.angle_beta   90.00
_cell.angle_gamma   90.00
#
_symmetry.space_group_name_H-M   'P 1'
#
loop_
_entity.id
_entity.type
_entity.pdbx_description
1 polymer ?
#
loop_
_entity_poly.entity_id
_entity_poly.type
_entity_poly.pdbx_seq_one_letter_code
_entity_poly.pdbx_strand_id
1 'polypeptide(L)'
;MKTKEAIDQYIRRKGYDHGDQPIRALVAFSGTVSDPDVPEKQWTEAEINGFSASELPKKFHGDDYQVLVVAEKYQTGFDEPLLHTMYVDKKLAGVKAVQTLSRLNRTASGKEDTFVLDFANTAEEIQEAFQPFYEETLAEETDPNVLYNLSGDLWTAQVLSESEVDAAVTALLSDDPARQGEVYRNLDFAKGRWMKLDGEDAEEFRAKLNHFCRAYSFLSQVMPFIDFVSDTWKEFRAEHE
;
A
#
# COMPACT_ATOMS: atom_id res chain seq x y z
N MET A 1 -21.85 -4.81 7.97
CA MET A 1 -22.70 -4.61 6.78
C MET A 1 -22.25 -3.40 5.98
N LYS A 2 -22.28 -2.20 6.59
CA LYS A 2 -21.88 -0.91 5.99
C LYS A 2 -20.55 -0.93 5.22
N THR A 3 -19.49 -1.55 5.77
CA THR A 3 -18.19 -1.63 5.09
C THR A 3 -18.27 -2.36 3.74
N LYS A 4 -18.97 -3.50 3.67
CA LYS A 4 -19.16 -4.24 2.41
C LYS A 4 -19.94 -3.41 1.41
N GLU A 5 -21.02 -2.77 1.85
CA GLU A 5 -21.86 -1.94 0.99
C GLU A 5 -21.09 -0.75 0.42
N ALA A 6 -20.26 -0.09 1.25
CA ALA A 6 -19.39 0.99 0.81
C ALA A 6 -18.37 0.51 -0.24
N ILE A 7 -17.77 -0.66 -0.03
CA ILE A 7 -16.85 -1.29 -1.00
C ILE A 7 -17.58 -1.62 -2.31
N ASP A 8 -18.74 -2.29 -2.23
CA ASP A 8 -19.54 -2.64 -3.42
C ASP A 8 -19.97 -1.39 -4.20
N GLN A 9 -20.39 -0.33 -3.51
CA GLN A 9 -20.72 0.96 -4.13
C GLN A 9 -19.50 1.59 -4.81
N TYR A 10 -18.34 1.53 -4.17
CA TYR A 10 -17.08 2.04 -4.73
C TYR A 10 -16.69 1.29 -6.01
N ILE A 11 -16.71 -0.05 -5.95
CA ILE A 11 -16.41 -0.94 -7.09
C ILE A 11 -17.31 -0.58 -8.28
N ARG A 12 -18.63 -0.50 -8.07
CA ARG A 12 -19.60 -0.14 -9.13
C ARG A 12 -19.36 1.26 -9.69
N ARG A 13 -19.13 2.24 -8.82
CA ARG A 13 -18.89 3.63 -9.25
C ARG A 13 -17.63 3.75 -10.12
N LYS A 14 -16.62 2.91 -9.87
CA LYS A 14 -15.38 2.87 -10.66
C LYS A 14 -15.44 1.93 -11.86
N GLY A 15 -16.55 1.18 -12.03
CA GLY A 15 -16.71 0.19 -13.10
C GLY A 15 -15.82 -1.05 -12.92
N TYR A 16 -15.34 -1.31 -11.71
CA TYR A 16 -14.47 -2.45 -11.41
C TYR A 16 -15.24 -3.77 -11.31
N ASP A 17 -16.57 -3.73 -11.35
CA ASP A 17 -17.45 -4.89 -11.39
C ASP A 17 -17.62 -5.49 -12.80
N HIS A 18 -16.91 -4.95 -13.79
CA HIS A 18 -16.98 -5.35 -15.20
C HIS A 18 -15.57 -5.70 -15.75
N GLY A 19 -15.52 -6.38 -16.90
CA GLY A 19 -14.28 -6.80 -17.56
C GLY A 19 -13.91 -8.26 -17.29
N ASP A 20 -12.69 -8.64 -17.70
CA ASP A 20 -12.21 -10.02 -17.64
C ASP A 20 -11.89 -10.49 -16.21
N GLN A 21 -11.62 -9.55 -15.30
CA GLN A 21 -11.33 -9.80 -13.88
C GLN A 21 -12.10 -8.82 -12.99
N PRO A 22 -13.42 -9.03 -12.80
CA PRO A 22 -14.24 -8.13 -12.01
C PRO A 22 -13.88 -8.24 -10.52
N ILE A 23 -13.79 -7.11 -9.84
CA ILE A 23 -13.54 -7.03 -8.40
C ILE A 23 -14.86 -7.23 -7.65
N ARG A 24 -14.89 -8.18 -6.70
CA ARG A 24 -16.04 -8.39 -5.81
C ARG A 24 -15.61 -8.62 -4.36
N ALA A 25 -16.48 -8.23 -3.44
CA ALA A 25 -16.25 -8.35 -2.00
C ALA A 25 -17.13 -9.41 -1.33
N LEU A 26 -16.52 -10.16 -0.41
CA LEU A 26 -17.18 -11.08 0.52
C LEU A 26 -17.13 -10.55 1.95
N VAL A 27 -17.99 -11.08 2.81
CA VAL A 27 -17.92 -10.86 4.27
C VAL A 27 -17.68 -12.16 5.02
N ALA A 28 -16.98 -12.09 6.14
CA ALA A 28 -16.81 -13.20 7.06
C ALA A 28 -16.99 -12.75 8.52
N PHE A 29 -18.03 -13.29 9.16
CA PHE A 29 -18.33 -13.03 10.57
C PHE A 29 -19.14 -14.17 11.19
N SER A 30 -19.11 -14.25 12.53
CA SER A 30 -19.85 -15.27 13.28
C SER A 30 -21.20 -14.72 13.73
N GLY A 31 -22.23 -15.57 13.76
CA GLY A 31 -23.56 -15.21 14.23
C GLY A 31 -24.33 -14.33 13.25
N THR A 32 -25.09 -13.39 13.80
CA THR A 32 -25.87 -12.40 13.07
C THR A 32 -25.36 -10.99 13.33
N VAL A 33 -25.49 -10.13 12.33
CA VAL A 33 -25.23 -8.70 12.44
C VAL A 33 -26.53 -7.95 12.15
N SER A 34 -26.80 -6.89 12.91
CA SER A 34 -27.86 -5.92 12.63
C SER A 34 -27.25 -4.59 12.20
N ASP A 35 -28.01 -3.84 11.40
CA ASP A 35 -27.66 -2.45 11.13
C ASP A 35 -28.30 -1.58 12.22
N PRO A 36 -27.54 -0.67 12.88
CA PRO A 36 -28.13 0.29 13.82
C PRO A 36 -29.27 1.12 13.23
N ASP A 37 -29.28 1.35 11.92
CA ASP A 37 -30.32 2.09 11.21
C ASP A 37 -31.56 1.23 10.93
N VAL A 38 -31.42 -0.10 10.98
CA VAL A 38 -32.49 -1.09 10.78
C VAL A 38 -32.35 -2.24 11.80
N PRO A 39 -32.53 -1.97 13.10
CA PRO A 39 -32.21 -2.93 14.17
C PRO A 39 -33.09 -4.19 14.16
N GLU A 40 -34.26 -4.12 13.52
CA GLU A 40 -35.18 -5.25 13.38
C GLU A 40 -34.69 -6.29 12.37
N LYS A 41 -33.77 -5.91 11.48
CA LYS A 41 -33.25 -6.80 10.45
C LYS A 41 -31.89 -7.33 10.87
N GLN A 42 -31.78 -8.66 10.85
CA GLN A 42 -30.54 -9.37 11.10
C GLN A 42 -30.11 -10.07 9.82
N TRP A 43 -28.81 -10.09 9.59
CA TRP A 43 -28.21 -10.79 8.48
C TRP A 43 -27.17 -11.77 8.99
N THR A 44 -27.15 -12.92 8.36
CA THR A 44 -26.09 -13.92 8.46
C THR A 44 -25.07 -13.72 7.34
N GLU A 45 -23.87 -14.25 7.53
CA GLU A 45 -22.84 -14.29 6.49
C GLU A 45 -23.36 -14.92 5.18
N ALA A 46 -24.13 -16.01 5.30
CA ALA A 46 -24.65 -16.74 4.15
C ALA A 46 -25.70 -15.95 3.36
N GLU A 47 -26.54 -15.18 4.05
CA GLU A 47 -27.52 -14.31 3.39
C GLU A 47 -26.83 -13.16 2.64
N ILE A 48 -25.73 -12.62 3.18
CA ILE A 48 -25.00 -11.51 2.55
C ILE A 48 -24.17 -12.01 1.35
N ASN A 49 -23.49 -13.15 1.49
CA ASN A 49 -22.65 -13.70 0.43
C ASN A 49 -23.45 -14.48 -0.64
N GLY A 50 -24.65 -14.97 -0.29
CA GLY A 50 -25.48 -15.80 -1.15
C GLY A 50 -25.07 -17.28 -1.20
N PHE A 51 -24.15 -17.73 -0.34
CA PHE A 51 -23.68 -19.11 -0.25
C PHE A 51 -23.21 -19.43 1.18
N SER A 52 -23.00 -20.71 1.49
CA SER A 52 -22.68 -21.13 2.85
C SER A 52 -21.29 -20.68 3.31
N ALA A 53 -21.13 -20.45 4.63
CA ALA A 53 -19.83 -20.11 5.22
C ALA A 53 -18.71 -21.15 4.94
N SER A 54 -19.09 -22.41 4.72
CA SER A 54 -18.17 -23.48 4.35
C SER A 54 -17.64 -23.37 2.91
N GLU A 55 -18.38 -22.73 2.01
CA GLU A 55 -17.96 -22.51 0.63
C GLU A 55 -17.05 -21.28 0.46
N LEU A 56 -17.07 -20.37 1.44
CA LEU A 56 -16.35 -19.10 1.38
C LEU A 56 -14.86 -19.27 1.07
N PRO A 57 -14.08 -20.12 1.78
CA PRO A 57 -12.66 -20.23 1.49
C PRO A 57 -12.37 -20.66 0.05
N LYS A 58 -13.13 -21.63 -0.45
CA LYS A 58 -12.97 -22.12 -1.83
C LYS A 58 -13.32 -21.06 -2.86
N LYS A 59 -14.35 -20.25 -2.61
CA LYS A 59 -14.78 -19.18 -3.52
C LYS A 59 -13.81 -18.00 -3.50
N PHE A 60 -13.29 -17.66 -2.32
CA PHE A 60 -12.33 -16.56 -2.19
C PHE A 60 -10.97 -16.89 -2.80
N HIS A 61 -10.58 -18.17 -2.83
CA HIS A 61 -9.37 -18.61 -3.52
C HIS A 61 -9.45 -18.49 -5.04
N GLY A 62 -10.66 -18.45 -5.61
CA GLY A 62 -10.86 -18.29 -7.05
C GLY A 62 -10.86 -16.83 -7.50
N ASP A 63 -10.91 -16.61 -8.80
CA ASP A 63 -10.84 -15.27 -9.41
C ASP A 63 -12.14 -14.44 -9.30
N ASP A 64 -13.17 -14.97 -8.64
CA ASP A 64 -14.46 -14.32 -8.52
C ASP A 64 -14.50 -13.20 -7.48
N TYR A 65 -13.57 -13.23 -6.50
CA TYR A 65 -13.56 -12.34 -5.35
C TYR A 65 -12.13 -11.95 -4.95
N GLN A 66 -11.92 -10.67 -4.67
CA GLN A 66 -10.60 -10.08 -4.44
C GLN A 66 -10.54 -9.34 -3.10
N VAL A 67 -11.69 -9.16 -2.46
CA VAL A 67 -11.80 -8.45 -1.18
C VAL A 67 -12.58 -9.31 -0.19
N LEU A 68 -12.04 -9.48 1.01
CA LEU A 68 -12.71 -10.17 2.12
C LEU A 68 -12.79 -9.25 3.33
N VAL A 69 -14.01 -8.87 3.70
CA VAL A 69 -14.28 -8.04 4.89
C VAL A 69 -14.49 -8.95 6.10
N VAL A 70 -13.59 -8.89 7.07
CA VAL A 70 -13.58 -9.77 8.24
C VAL A 70 -13.82 -8.98 9.52
N ALA A 71 -14.66 -9.49 10.42
CA ALA A 71 -14.89 -8.89 11.74
C ALA A 71 -14.27 -9.69 12.90
N GLU A 72 -14.72 -10.93 13.10
CA GLU A 72 -14.27 -11.81 14.20
C GLU A 72 -13.93 -13.23 13.74
N LYS A 73 -14.27 -13.58 12.50
CA LYS A 73 -13.88 -14.86 11.91
C LYS A 73 -12.44 -14.84 11.46
N TYR A 74 -11.91 -16.02 11.17
CA TYR A 74 -10.62 -16.20 10.51
C TYR A 74 -9.42 -15.59 11.26
N GLN A 75 -9.56 -15.31 12.56
CA GLN A 75 -8.42 -15.08 13.46
C GLN A 75 -7.58 -16.35 13.63
N THR A 76 -8.19 -17.52 13.45
CA THR A 76 -7.53 -18.84 13.40
C THR A 76 -8.09 -19.66 12.22
N GLY A 77 -7.27 -20.54 11.63
CA GLY A 77 -7.73 -21.61 10.71
C GLY A 77 -8.05 -21.24 9.25
N PHE A 78 -8.15 -19.97 8.87
CA PHE A 78 -8.18 -19.57 7.46
C PHE A 78 -6.76 -19.47 6.91
N ASP A 79 -6.47 -20.10 5.78
CA ASP A 79 -5.16 -20.05 5.15
C ASP A 79 -5.36 -19.77 3.67
N GLU A 80 -4.96 -18.58 3.23
CA GLU A 80 -5.07 -18.15 1.84
C GLU A 80 -3.71 -17.58 1.42
N PRO A 81 -2.88 -18.38 0.72
CA PRO A 81 -1.54 -17.96 0.30
C PRO A 81 -1.52 -16.69 -0.56
N LEU A 82 -2.59 -16.45 -1.32
CA LEU A 82 -2.72 -15.30 -2.21
C LEU A 82 -3.04 -13.98 -1.49
N LEU A 83 -3.30 -14.00 -0.17
CA LEU A 83 -3.52 -12.76 0.59
C LEU A 83 -2.26 -11.90 0.62
N HIS A 84 -2.28 -10.77 -0.08
CA HIS A 84 -1.16 -9.84 -0.14
C HIS A 84 -1.35 -8.63 0.79
N THR A 85 -2.56 -8.06 0.81
CA THR A 85 -2.86 -6.77 1.45
C THR A 85 -3.83 -6.93 2.61
N MET A 86 -3.57 -6.26 3.73
CA MET A 86 -4.50 -6.16 4.87
C MET A 86 -4.76 -4.71 5.28
N TYR A 87 -6.03 -4.37 5.46
CA TYR A 87 -6.47 -3.13 6.08
C TYR A 87 -6.95 -3.42 7.49
N VAL A 88 -6.38 -2.75 8.49
CA VAL A 88 -6.69 -3.00 9.90
C VAL A 88 -7.40 -1.78 10.48
N ASP A 89 -8.64 -1.99 10.93
CA ASP A 89 -9.49 -0.99 11.60
C ASP A 89 -9.93 -1.48 12.99
N LYS A 90 -9.10 -2.33 13.62
CA LYS A 90 -9.37 -2.89 14.94
C LYS A 90 -8.07 -2.99 15.72
N LYS A 91 -8.13 -2.66 17.01
CA LYS A 91 -6.96 -2.82 17.89
C LYS A 91 -6.46 -4.27 17.86
N LEU A 92 -5.19 -4.42 17.50
CA LEU A 92 -4.43 -5.65 17.52
C LEU A 92 -3.34 -5.50 18.57
N ALA A 93 -3.24 -6.45 19.50
CA ALA A 93 -2.24 -6.41 20.56
C ALA A 93 -1.72 -7.81 20.89
N GLY A 94 -0.44 -7.86 21.29
CA GLY A 94 0.25 -9.10 21.65
C GLY A 94 0.09 -10.19 20.61
N VAL A 95 -0.21 -11.42 21.07
CA VAL A 95 -0.33 -12.61 20.21
C VAL A 95 -1.36 -12.44 19.09
N LYS A 96 -2.43 -11.66 19.30
CA LYS A 96 -3.44 -11.45 18.26
C LYS A 96 -2.90 -10.64 17.07
N ALA A 97 -2.01 -9.68 17.32
CA ALA A 97 -1.37 -8.90 16.24
C ALA A 97 -0.52 -9.81 15.36
N VAL A 98 0.37 -10.59 15.99
CA VAL A 98 1.23 -11.57 15.30
C VAL A 98 0.38 -12.57 14.52
N GLN A 99 -0.59 -13.22 15.16
CA GLN A 99 -1.46 -14.20 14.49
C GLN A 99 -2.26 -13.63 13.31
N THR A 100 -2.61 -12.35 13.36
CA THR A 100 -3.39 -11.70 12.31
C THR A 100 -2.49 -11.27 11.16
N LEU A 101 -1.42 -10.54 11.45
CA LEU A 101 -0.52 -10.00 10.42
C LEU A 101 0.36 -11.08 9.78
N SER A 102 0.80 -12.11 10.53
CA SER A 102 1.56 -13.24 9.98
C SER A 102 0.79 -14.06 8.94
N ARG A 103 -0.53 -13.87 8.80
CA ARG A 103 -1.34 -14.49 7.73
C ARG A 103 -0.90 -14.05 6.34
N LEU A 104 -0.38 -12.84 6.22
CA LEU A 104 0.16 -12.34 4.96
C LEU A 104 1.48 -13.02 4.61
N ASN A 105 2.22 -13.59 5.58
CA ASN A 105 3.56 -14.15 5.32
C ASN A 105 3.54 -15.57 4.68
N ARG A 106 2.47 -15.92 3.97
CA ARG A 106 2.40 -17.13 3.15
C ARG A 106 3.02 -16.86 1.79
N THR A 107 4.01 -17.66 1.41
CA THR A 107 4.66 -17.54 0.11
C THR A 107 3.77 -18.10 -1.00
N ALA A 108 3.71 -17.40 -2.12
CA ALA A 108 3.00 -17.81 -3.32
C ALA A 108 3.75 -17.28 -4.56
N SER A 109 3.56 -17.91 -5.71
CA SER A 109 4.18 -17.43 -6.96
C SER A 109 3.65 -16.05 -7.31
N GLY A 110 4.55 -15.11 -7.64
CA GLY A 110 4.20 -13.72 -7.95
C GLY A 110 3.94 -12.82 -6.74
N LYS A 111 4.11 -13.35 -5.52
CA LYS A 111 4.01 -12.60 -4.27
C LYS A 111 5.40 -12.45 -3.66
N GLU A 112 6.01 -11.30 -3.92
CA GLU A 112 7.37 -10.97 -3.47
C GLU A 112 7.36 -10.25 -2.11
N ASP A 113 6.24 -9.63 -1.75
CA ASP A 113 6.05 -8.85 -0.53
C ASP A 113 4.60 -8.91 0.00
N THR A 114 4.33 -8.11 1.04
CA THR A 114 3.03 -7.99 1.70
C THR A 114 2.80 -6.56 2.14
N PHE A 115 1.55 -6.11 2.12
CA PHE A 115 1.20 -4.73 2.48
C PHE A 115 0.18 -4.69 3.62
N VAL A 116 0.44 -3.86 4.64
CA VAL A 116 -0.47 -3.63 5.77
C VAL A 116 -0.72 -2.14 5.89
N LEU A 117 -2.00 -1.75 5.89
CA LEU A 117 -2.42 -0.40 6.25
C LEU A 117 -3.22 -0.47 7.55
N ASP A 118 -2.62 0.01 8.63
CA ASP A 118 -3.19 -0.04 9.97
C ASP A 118 -3.71 1.35 10.39
N PHE A 119 -5.00 1.44 10.67
CA PHE A 119 -5.68 2.66 11.14
C PHE A 119 -5.92 2.65 12.65
N ALA A 120 -5.69 1.52 13.32
CA ALA A 120 -6.05 1.32 14.72
C ALA A 120 -4.85 1.23 15.66
N ASN A 121 -3.67 0.84 15.17
CA ASN A 121 -2.47 0.60 15.95
C ASN A 121 -1.31 1.51 15.51
N THR A 122 -0.43 1.85 16.45
CA THR A 122 0.83 2.55 16.12
C THR A 122 1.90 1.54 15.73
N ALA A 123 2.96 2.01 15.06
CA ALA A 123 4.07 1.15 14.68
C ALA A 123 4.74 0.50 15.89
N GLU A 124 4.87 1.22 17.01
CA GLU A 124 5.48 0.74 18.26
C GLU A 124 4.65 -0.37 18.89
N GLU A 125 3.33 -0.24 18.92
CA GLU A 125 2.45 -1.28 19.49
C GLU A 125 2.56 -2.59 18.71
N ILE A 126 2.65 -2.51 17.38
CA ILE A 126 2.86 -3.66 16.51
C ILE A 126 4.28 -4.21 16.70
N GLN A 127 5.30 -3.36 16.78
CA GLN A 127 6.68 -3.77 17.00
C GLN A 127 6.84 -4.51 18.35
N GLU A 128 6.26 -3.97 19.43
CA GLU A 128 6.26 -4.57 20.76
C GLU A 128 5.55 -5.94 20.74
N ALA A 129 4.46 -6.06 19.97
CA ALA A 129 3.76 -7.33 19.83
C ALA A 129 4.60 -8.40 19.11
N PHE A 130 5.48 -8.01 18.19
CA PHE A 130 6.33 -8.90 17.40
C PHE A 130 7.69 -9.21 18.05
N GLN A 131 8.21 -8.31 18.90
CA GLN A 131 9.51 -8.44 19.56
C GLN A 131 9.73 -9.78 20.29
N PRO A 132 8.74 -10.40 20.97
CA PRO A 132 8.93 -11.71 21.61
C PRO A 132 9.13 -12.86 20.62
N PHE A 133 8.79 -12.67 19.34
CA PHE A 133 8.71 -13.71 18.32
C PHE A 133 9.69 -13.52 17.17
N TYR A 134 10.25 -12.31 16.98
CA TYR A 134 11.14 -11.95 15.88
C TYR A 134 12.31 -11.08 16.37
N GLU A 135 13.53 -11.36 15.89
CA GLU A 135 14.76 -10.66 16.32
C GLU A 135 14.87 -9.23 15.74
N GLU A 136 14.22 -8.96 14.61
CA GLU A 136 14.19 -7.65 13.95
C GLU A 136 12.75 -7.36 13.50
N THR A 137 12.19 -6.23 13.94
CA THR A 137 10.89 -5.75 13.46
C THR A 137 11.03 -4.29 13.10
N LEU A 138 11.04 -3.99 11.81
CA LEU A 138 10.97 -2.62 11.28
C LEU A 138 9.50 -2.33 10.99
N ALA A 139 8.86 -1.55 11.85
CA ALA A 139 7.59 -0.91 11.54
C ALA A 139 7.91 0.57 11.30
N GLU A 140 7.89 1.02 10.05
CA GLU A 140 8.10 2.43 9.71
C GLU A 140 6.74 3.15 9.86
N GLU A 141 6.64 4.12 10.78
CA GLU A 141 5.48 5.01 10.86
C GLU A 141 5.37 5.79 9.54
N THR A 142 4.22 5.68 8.86
CA THR A 142 3.98 6.47 7.64
C THR A 142 3.30 7.79 7.99
N ASP A 143 4.05 8.74 8.55
CA ASP A 143 3.61 10.14 8.60
C ASP A 143 3.74 10.75 7.18
N PRO A 144 2.69 11.36 6.59
CA PRO A 144 2.80 12.09 5.33
C PRO A 144 3.95 13.11 5.28
N ASN A 145 4.37 13.65 6.43
CA ASN A 145 5.52 14.55 6.54
C ASN A 145 6.88 13.86 6.34
N VAL A 146 6.96 12.53 6.41
CA VAL A 146 8.21 11.78 6.18
C VAL A 146 8.75 12.08 4.79
N LEU A 147 7.90 12.13 3.76
CA LEU A 147 8.35 12.49 2.41
C LEU A 147 8.84 13.93 2.31
N TYR A 148 8.17 14.87 2.97
CA TYR A 148 8.60 16.28 2.98
C TYR A 148 9.95 16.44 3.66
N ASN A 149 10.14 15.79 4.81
CA ASN A 149 11.39 15.84 5.57
C ASN A 149 12.53 15.19 4.78
N LEU A 150 12.31 13.98 4.24
CA LEU A 150 13.30 13.29 3.41
C LEU A 150 13.62 14.07 2.14
N SER A 151 12.62 14.66 1.49
CA SER A 151 12.83 15.52 0.32
C SER A 151 13.66 16.75 0.68
N GLY A 152 13.32 17.44 1.77
CA GLY A 152 14.07 18.58 2.27
C GLY A 152 15.53 18.25 2.59
N ASP A 153 15.78 17.10 3.22
CA ASP A 153 17.13 16.63 3.51
C ASP A 153 17.92 16.32 2.23
N LEU A 154 17.29 15.67 1.24
CA LEU A 154 17.92 15.38 -0.05
C LEU A 154 18.30 16.65 -0.83
N TRP A 155 17.45 17.68 -0.78
CA TRP A 155 17.74 18.98 -1.38
C TRP A 155 18.86 19.72 -0.62
N THR A 156 18.86 19.64 0.71
CA THR A 156 19.86 20.29 1.57
C THR A 156 21.26 19.72 1.37
N ALA A 157 21.37 18.44 1.01
CA ALA A 157 22.65 17.80 0.68
C ALA A 157 23.32 18.38 -0.58
N GLN A 158 22.61 19.20 -1.38
CA GLN A 158 23.10 19.82 -2.61
C GLN A 158 23.66 18.84 -3.66
N VAL A 159 23.29 17.55 -3.55
CA VAL A 159 23.60 16.52 -4.55
C VAL A 159 22.64 16.59 -5.73
N LEU A 160 21.40 16.99 -5.50
CA LEU A 160 20.36 17.12 -6.52
C LEU A 160 20.25 18.59 -6.98
N SER A 161 19.77 18.81 -8.20
CA SER A 161 19.46 20.14 -8.73
C SER A 161 18.12 20.07 -9.45
N GLU A 162 17.23 21.01 -9.17
CA GLU A 162 15.86 21.04 -9.72
C GLU A 162 15.88 20.99 -11.25
N SER A 163 16.71 21.82 -11.89
CA SER A 163 16.83 21.84 -13.35
C SER A 163 17.34 20.52 -13.95
N GLU A 164 18.20 19.79 -13.24
CA GLU A 164 18.72 18.49 -13.70
C GLU A 164 17.66 17.40 -13.53
N VAL A 165 16.93 17.43 -12.41
CA VAL A 165 15.82 16.51 -12.14
C VAL A 165 14.71 16.71 -13.16
N ASP A 166 14.29 17.95 -13.41
CA ASP A 166 13.23 18.25 -14.38
C ASP A 166 13.61 17.81 -15.80
N ALA A 167 14.86 18.07 -16.21
CA ALA A 167 15.35 17.63 -17.52
C ALA A 167 15.43 16.10 -17.63
N ALA A 168 15.87 15.41 -16.58
CA ALA A 168 15.90 13.95 -16.54
C ALA A 168 14.51 13.34 -16.59
N VAL A 169 13.56 13.85 -15.80
CA VAL A 169 12.17 13.39 -15.76
C VAL A 169 11.48 13.65 -17.10
N THR A 170 11.63 14.84 -17.67
CA THR A 170 11.05 15.19 -18.97
C THR A 170 11.56 14.26 -20.07
N ALA A 171 12.87 13.97 -20.10
CA ALA A 171 13.44 13.03 -21.06
C ALA A 171 12.94 11.60 -20.83
N LEU A 172 12.85 11.16 -19.57
CA LEU A 172 12.37 9.82 -19.21
C LEU A 172 10.90 9.60 -19.61
N LEU A 173 10.03 10.59 -19.41
CA LEU A 173 8.60 10.50 -19.73
C LEU A 173 8.28 10.63 -21.22
N SER A 174 9.23 11.13 -22.02
CA SER A 174 9.00 11.32 -23.46
C SER A 174 8.93 10.01 -24.27
N ASP A 175 9.33 8.88 -23.67
CA ASP A 175 9.42 7.55 -24.29
C ASP A 175 10.21 7.53 -25.63
N ASP A 176 11.01 8.57 -25.89
CA ASP A 176 11.89 8.67 -27.06
C ASP A 176 13.27 8.08 -26.75
N PRO A 177 13.66 6.97 -27.38
CA PRO A 177 14.98 6.36 -27.18
C PRO A 177 16.15 7.31 -27.45
N ALA A 178 15.98 8.30 -28.33
CA ALA A 178 17.02 9.29 -28.62
C ALA A 178 17.34 10.20 -27.42
N ARG A 179 16.39 10.36 -26.49
CA ARG A 179 16.51 11.21 -25.30
C ARG A 179 17.03 10.48 -24.06
N GLN A 180 17.26 9.16 -24.14
CA GLN A 180 17.88 8.41 -23.04
C GLN A 180 19.25 8.99 -22.63
N GLY A 181 20.02 9.52 -23.59
CA GLY A 181 21.29 10.20 -23.31
C GLY A 181 21.15 11.46 -22.43
N GLU A 182 19.99 12.13 -22.44
CA GLU A 182 19.70 13.27 -21.58
C GLU A 182 19.44 12.82 -20.14
N VAL A 183 18.77 11.68 -19.93
CA VAL A 183 18.55 11.10 -18.60
C VAL A 183 19.89 10.81 -17.93
N TYR A 184 20.77 10.06 -18.59
CA TYR A 184 22.08 9.71 -18.01
C TYR A 184 22.96 10.93 -17.75
N ARG A 185 22.95 11.91 -18.66
CA ARG A 185 23.75 13.12 -18.50
C ARG A 185 23.35 13.92 -17.26
N ASN A 186 22.04 14.08 -17.02
CA ASN A 186 21.55 14.81 -15.85
C ASN A 186 21.83 14.04 -14.55
N LEU A 187 21.74 12.71 -14.57
CA LEU A 187 22.12 11.88 -13.42
C LEU A 187 23.64 11.91 -13.12
N ASP A 188 24.48 12.01 -14.16
CA ASP A 188 25.94 12.05 -13.99
C ASP A 188 26.42 13.30 -13.23
N PHE A 189 25.73 14.44 -13.36
CA PHE A 189 26.06 15.63 -12.56
C PHE A 189 25.78 15.41 -11.07
N ALA A 190 24.62 14.86 -10.72
CA ALA A 190 24.29 14.50 -9.35
C ALA A 190 25.25 13.45 -8.79
N LYS A 191 25.57 12.42 -9.57
CA LYS A 191 26.58 11.41 -9.22
C LYS A 191 27.95 12.04 -8.96
N GLY A 192 28.37 12.99 -9.79
CA GLY A 192 29.62 13.71 -9.63
C GLY A 192 29.67 14.57 -8.36
N ARG A 193 28.52 15.11 -7.91
CA ARG A 193 28.40 15.81 -6.63
C ARG A 193 28.43 14.84 -5.46
N TRP A 194 27.70 13.73 -5.54
CA TRP A 194 27.73 12.67 -4.52
C TRP A 194 29.13 12.08 -4.31
N MET A 195 29.88 11.82 -5.38
CA MET A 195 31.26 11.31 -5.31
C MET A 195 32.27 12.27 -4.63
N LYS A 196 31.90 13.55 -4.45
CA LYS A 196 32.73 14.56 -3.79
C LYS A 196 32.38 14.74 -2.31
N LEU A 197 31.28 14.16 -1.85
CA LEU A 197 30.97 14.10 -0.43
C LEU A 197 32.00 13.21 0.29
N ASP A 198 32.16 13.43 1.58
CA ASP A 198 32.91 12.48 2.39
C ASP A 198 32.11 11.17 2.58
N GLY A 199 32.76 10.15 3.14
CA GLY A 199 32.16 8.82 3.25
C GLY A 199 30.94 8.76 4.18
N GLU A 200 30.83 9.67 5.15
CA GLU A 200 29.72 9.71 6.09
C GLU A 200 28.52 10.39 5.44
N ASP A 201 28.73 11.58 4.87
CA ASP A 201 27.70 12.34 4.14
C ASP A 201 27.18 11.58 2.91
N ALA A 202 28.06 10.86 2.19
CA ALA A 202 27.68 10.07 1.03
C ALA A 202 26.79 8.88 1.42
N GLU A 203 27.09 8.21 2.53
CA GLU A 203 26.28 7.09 3.05
C GLU A 203 24.95 7.59 3.59
N GLU A 204 24.94 8.70 4.32
CA GLU A 204 23.72 9.32 4.84
C GLU A 204 22.78 9.73 3.69
N PHE A 205 23.31 10.41 2.66
CA PHE A 205 22.52 10.77 1.48
C PHE A 205 21.92 9.54 0.80
N ARG A 206 22.71 8.47 0.63
CA ARG A 206 22.26 7.22 0.01
C ARG A 206 21.15 6.57 0.84
N ALA A 207 21.31 6.50 2.16
CA ALA A 207 20.31 5.94 3.07
C ALA A 207 18.99 6.73 2.99
N LYS A 208 19.06 8.06 3.02
CA LYS A 208 17.90 8.95 2.88
C LYS A 208 17.22 8.82 1.52
N LEU A 209 17.98 8.71 0.43
CA LEU A 209 17.42 8.52 -0.91
C LEU A 209 16.68 7.19 -1.04
N ASN A 210 17.28 6.11 -0.52
CA ASN A 210 16.63 4.80 -0.49
C ASN A 210 15.35 4.81 0.37
N HIS A 211 15.38 5.49 1.51
CA HIS A 211 14.20 5.67 2.35
C HIS A 211 13.12 6.44 1.60
N PHE A 212 13.46 7.56 0.95
CA PHE A 212 12.50 8.33 0.16
C PHE A 212 11.84 7.47 -0.92
N CYS A 213 12.60 6.70 -1.70
CA CYS A 213 12.04 5.82 -2.73
C CYS A 213 11.08 4.76 -2.16
N ARG A 214 11.42 4.15 -1.01
CA ARG A 214 10.55 3.17 -0.33
C ARG A 214 9.27 3.83 0.18
N ALA A 215 9.40 4.97 0.88
CA ALA A 215 8.27 5.72 1.42
C ALA A 215 7.35 6.25 0.31
N TYR A 216 7.90 6.72 -0.81
CA TYR A 216 7.14 7.21 -1.96
C TYR A 216 6.39 6.07 -2.65
N SER A 217 7.07 4.92 -2.85
CA SER A 217 6.43 3.71 -3.38
C SER A 217 5.27 3.25 -2.48
N PHE A 218 5.44 3.32 -1.16
CA PHE A 218 4.38 3.00 -0.20
C PHE A 218 3.21 3.99 -0.28
N LEU A 219 3.48 5.30 -0.18
CA LEU A 219 2.44 6.33 -0.11
C LEU A 219 1.67 6.51 -1.42
N SER A 220 2.32 6.35 -2.57
CA SER A 220 1.69 6.45 -3.89
C SER A 220 0.62 5.37 -4.14
N GLN A 221 0.66 4.25 -3.41
CA GLN A 221 -0.36 3.20 -3.45
C GLN A 221 -1.59 3.54 -2.59
N VAL A 222 -1.44 4.41 -1.58
CA VAL A 222 -2.48 4.72 -0.60
C VAL A 222 -3.19 6.04 -0.91
N MET A 223 -2.46 7.03 -1.43
CA MET A 223 -3.01 8.32 -1.81
C MET A 223 -2.57 8.73 -3.21
N PRO A 224 -3.49 9.17 -4.09
CA PRO A 224 -3.10 9.85 -5.31
C PRO A 224 -2.43 11.17 -4.93
N PHE A 225 -1.13 11.26 -5.22
CA PHE A 225 -0.29 12.39 -4.86
C PHE A 225 -0.60 13.58 -5.78
N ILE A 226 -1.68 14.31 -5.51
CA ILE A 226 -2.20 15.35 -6.42
C ILE A 226 -1.54 16.73 -6.23
N ASP A 227 -0.75 16.97 -5.18
CA ASP A 227 -0.25 18.33 -4.89
C ASP A 227 1.27 18.52 -4.91
N PHE A 228 2.04 17.63 -5.54
CA PHE A 228 3.49 17.55 -5.24
C PHE A 228 4.45 17.48 -6.41
N VAL A 229 3.99 17.67 -7.63
CA VAL A 229 4.92 17.87 -8.74
C VAL A 229 4.56 19.16 -9.44
N SER A 230 5.61 19.93 -9.76
CA SER A 230 5.53 21.26 -10.36
C SER A 230 4.54 21.30 -11.53
N ASP A 231 4.03 22.49 -11.85
CA ASP A 231 2.96 22.72 -12.82
C ASP A 231 3.13 21.97 -14.17
N THR A 232 4.36 21.58 -14.51
CA THR A 232 4.76 20.63 -15.56
C THR A 232 3.95 19.31 -15.60
N TRP A 233 3.54 18.74 -14.46
CA TRP A 233 2.77 17.48 -14.44
C TRP A 233 1.27 17.65 -14.70
N LYS A 234 0.74 18.86 -14.50
CA LYS A 234 -0.66 19.18 -14.85
C LYS A 234 -0.84 19.26 -16.35
N GLU A 235 0.18 19.73 -17.07
CA GLU A 235 0.18 19.86 -18.53
C GLU A 235 0.23 18.49 -19.23
N PHE A 236 1.08 17.56 -18.75
CA PHE A 236 1.19 16.21 -19.33
C PHE A 236 -0.13 15.43 -19.32
N ARG A 237 -0.92 15.58 -18.24
CA ARG A 237 -2.20 14.88 -18.10
C ARG A 237 -3.33 15.50 -18.94
N ALA A 238 -3.29 16.81 -19.19
CA ALA A 238 -4.27 17.48 -20.03
C ALA A 238 -4.16 17.12 -21.52
N GLU A 239 -3.00 16.60 -21.95
CA GLU A 239 -2.77 16.17 -23.33
C GLU A 239 -3.13 14.68 -23.58
N HIS A 240 -3.38 13.90 -22.52
CA HIS A 240 -3.54 12.44 -22.61
C HIS A 240 -4.82 11.89 -21.94
N GLU A 241 -5.78 12.75 -21.56
CA GLU A 241 -7.19 12.42 -21.28
C GLU A 241 -8.08 12.87 -22.46
#